data_AF-A0A654BUX7-F1
#
_entry.id   AF-A0A654BUX7-F1
#
_cell.length_a   1.000
_cell.length_b   1.000
_cell.length_c   1.000
_cell.angle_alpha   90.00
_cell.angle_beta   90.00
_cell.angle_gamma   90.00
#
_symmetry.space_group_name_H-M   'P 1'
#
loop_
_entity.id
_entity.type
_entity.pdbx_description
1 polymer ?
#
loop_
_entity_poly.entity_id
_entity_poly.type
_entity_poly.pdbx_seq_one_letter_code
_entity_poly.pdbx_strand_id
1 'polypeptide(L)'
;MNNYEVNMMQFTVAGVTKLTGLPPSEHRKLHSLYNFVRTKPGRDLDLNAVFGTLALSECLKAGFPTQIVIKHLSPLVNEGLTILGSDPLRWRISGAADDNLQFREWMTKVEGPAFRRRVQELLGIQERTAHRFLVLKGAKVPFACDDVAEVLGRDDAAALLIISASALANQIRAYSPDPLFIIGS
;
A
#
# COMPACT_ATOMS: atom_id res chain seq x y z
N MET A 1 25.53 8.83 5.82
CA MET A 1 24.10 8.53 6.05
C MET A 1 24.02 7.07 6.40
N ASN A 2 23.31 6.70 7.48
CA ASN A 2 23.04 5.29 7.77
C ASN A 2 22.14 4.76 6.64
N ASN A 3 22.63 3.78 5.88
CA ASN A 3 21.87 3.14 4.82
C ASN A 3 20.96 2.08 5.46
N TYR A 4 19.82 2.49 6.00
CA TYR A 4 18.83 1.56 6.53
C TYR A 4 18.19 0.76 5.38
N GLU A 5 18.28 -0.57 5.43
CA GLU A 5 17.58 -1.44 4.47
C GLU A 5 16.20 -1.80 5.03
N VAL A 6 15.14 -1.55 4.26
CA VAL A 6 13.77 -1.88 4.67
C VAL A 6 13.31 -3.19 4.04
N ASN A 7 13.12 -4.20 4.89
CA ASN A 7 12.48 -5.45 4.55
C ASN A 7 11.00 -5.42 4.91
N MET A 8 10.13 -5.78 3.96
CA MET A 8 8.68 -5.86 4.19
C MET A 8 8.27 -7.25 4.68
N MET A 9 7.27 -7.30 5.56
CA MET A 9 6.65 -8.55 6.00
C MET A 9 6.18 -9.37 4.80
N GLN A 10 6.39 -10.68 4.89
CA GLN A 10 5.91 -11.67 3.92
C GLN A 10 4.61 -12.26 4.42
N PHE A 11 3.64 -12.41 3.51
CA PHE A 11 2.35 -13.00 3.83
C PHE A 11 2.26 -14.42 3.29
N THR A 12 1.56 -15.28 4.02
CA THR A 12 1.19 -16.60 3.50
C THR A 12 -0.01 -16.48 2.56
N VAL A 13 -0.13 -17.41 1.62
CA VAL A 13 -1.32 -17.54 0.75
C VAL A 13 -2.62 -17.59 1.55
N ALA A 14 -2.63 -18.31 2.68
CA ALA A 14 -3.79 -18.39 3.55
C ALA A 14 -4.14 -17.04 4.17
N GLY A 15 -3.13 -16.24 4.54
CA GLY A 15 -3.34 -14.89 5.07
C GLY A 15 -3.91 -13.92 4.04
N VAL A 16 -3.38 -13.95 2.82
CA VAL A 16 -3.91 -13.14 1.71
C VAL A 16 -5.34 -13.56 1.34
N THR A 17 -5.64 -14.86 1.39
CA THR A 17 -6.99 -15.40 1.20
C THR A 17 -7.97 -14.85 2.25
N LYS A 18 -7.57 -14.82 3.53
CA LYS A 18 -8.38 -14.22 4.60
C LYS A 18 -8.59 -12.71 4.39
N LEU A 19 -7.55 -11.99 4.00
CA LEU A 19 -7.61 -10.53 3.75
C LEU A 19 -8.56 -10.19 2.59
N THR A 20 -8.46 -10.93 1.49
CA THR A 20 -9.23 -10.63 0.27
C THR A 20 -10.63 -11.24 0.29
N GLY A 21 -10.85 -12.32 1.05
CA GLY A 21 -12.09 -13.10 1.02
C GLY A 21 -12.30 -13.86 -0.30
N LEU A 22 -11.27 -13.96 -1.15
CA LEU A 22 -11.33 -14.65 -2.44
C LEU A 22 -10.74 -16.06 -2.34
N PRO A 23 -11.21 -17.02 -3.17
CA PRO A 23 -10.64 -18.36 -3.18
C PRO A 23 -9.17 -18.37 -3.62
N PRO A 24 -8.40 -19.43 -3.27
CA PRO A 24 -6.98 -19.52 -3.59
C PRO A 24 -6.60 -19.32 -5.06
N SER A 25 -7.45 -19.75 -5.98
CA SER A 25 -7.21 -19.59 -7.43
C SER A 25 -7.29 -18.12 -7.88
N GLU A 26 -8.24 -17.36 -7.34
CA GLU A 26 -8.47 -15.97 -7.73
C GLU A 26 -7.38 -15.03 -7.18
N HIS A 27 -6.95 -15.20 -5.92
CA HIS A 27 -5.85 -14.36 -5.42
C HIS A 27 -4.56 -14.60 -6.20
N ARG A 28 -4.26 -15.84 -6.62
CA ARG A 28 -3.04 -16.12 -7.40
C ARG A 28 -3.06 -15.36 -8.71
N LYS A 29 -4.22 -15.34 -9.39
CA LYS A 29 -4.40 -14.56 -10.62
C LYS A 29 -4.18 -13.07 -10.37
N LEU A 30 -4.82 -12.50 -9.34
CA LEU A 30 -4.70 -11.08 -9.01
C LEU A 30 -3.28 -10.69 -8.59
N HIS A 31 -2.62 -11.54 -7.81
CA HIS A 31 -1.23 -11.35 -7.38
C HIS A 31 -0.26 -11.40 -8.57
N SER A 32 -0.36 -12.42 -9.42
CA SER A 32 0.45 -12.52 -10.65
C SER A 32 0.22 -11.32 -11.57
N LEU A 33 -1.05 -10.91 -11.70
CA LEU A 33 -1.43 -9.74 -12.48
C LEU A 33 -0.76 -8.48 -11.92
N TYR A 34 -0.91 -8.20 -10.62
CA TYR A 34 -0.29 -7.04 -9.98
C TYR A 34 1.23 -7.04 -10.04
N ASN A 35 1.88 -8.18 -9.78
CA ASN A 35 3.34 -8.29 -9.84
C ASN A 35 3.90 -8.05 -11.24
N PHE A 36 3.16 -8.41 -12.29
CA PHE A 36 3.58 -8.20 -13.68
C PHE A 36 3.74 -6.72 -14.03
N VAL A 37 2.92 -5.82 -13.48
CA VAL A 37 2.97 -4.38 -13.79
C VAL A 37 3.80 -3.57 -12.81
N ARG A 38 4.26 -4.19 -11.72
CA ARG A 38 4.85 -3.47 -10.59
C ARG A 38 6.16 -2.83 -11.04
N THR A 39 6.33 -1.56 -10.71
CA THR A 39 7.55 -0.79 -11.03
C THR A 39 8.76 -1.23 -10.22
N LYS A 40 8.55 -1.78 -9.02
CA LYS A 40 9.60 -2.28 -8.12
C LYS A 40 9.30 -3.72 -7.68
N PRO A 41 9.85 -4.75 -8.34
CA PRO A 41 9.67 -6.13 -7.92
C PRO A 41 10.31 -6.36 -6.54
N GLY A 42 9.52 -6.85 -5.60
CA GLY A 42 9.92 -7.46 -4.34
C GLY A 42 9.47 -8.93 -4.28
N ARG A 43 9.55 -9.56 -3.11
CA ARG A 43 9.28 -10.98 -2.93
C ARG A 43 7.82 -11.34 -3.23
N ASP A 44 7.61 -12.60 -3.61
CA ASP A 44 6.27 -13.15 -3.80
C ASP A 44 5.51 -13.08 -2.47
N LEU A 45 4.43 -12.29 -2.44
CA LEU A 45 3.58 -12.01 -1.26
C LEU A 45 4.17 -11.05 -0.22
N ASP A 46 5.04 -10.14 -0.62
CA ASP A 46 5.36 -8.99 0.22
C ASP A 46 4.16 -8.04 0.43
N LEU A 47 4.30 -7.12 1.38
CA LEU A 47 3.28 -6.13 1.73
C LEU A 47 2.78 -5.31 0.52
N ASN A 48 3.65 -4.98 -0.44
CA ASN A 48 3.28 -4.24 -1.65
C ASN A 48 2.34 -5.08 -2.53
N ALA A 49 2.71 -6.35 -2.78
CA ALA A 49 1.92 -7.28 -3.56
C ALA A 49 0.55 -7.58 -2.90
N VAL A 50 0.53 -7.70 -1.57
CA VAL A 50 -0.72 -7.86 -0.81
C VAL A 50 -1.63 -6.65 -0.94
N PHE A 51 -1.08 -5.44 -0.85
CA PHE A 51 -1.84 -4.20 -1.01
C PHE A 51 -2.49 -4.12 -2.39
N GLY A 52 -1.71 -4.38 -3.44
CA GLY A 52 -2.20 -4.39 -4.82
C GLY A 52 -3.27 -5.46 -5.06
N THR A 53 -3.06 -6.66 -4.51
CA THR A 53 -4.04 -7.77 -4.58
C THR A 53 -5.34 -7.41 -3.88
N LEU A 54 -5.27 -6.74 -2.71
CA LEU A 54 -6.44 -6.30 -1.97
C LEU A 54 -7.25 -5.27 -2.74
N ALA A 55 -6.60 -4.25 -3.30
CA ALA A 55 -7.26 -3.24 -4.14
C ALA A 55 -7.93 -3.86 -5.39
N LEU A 56 -7.25 -4.80 -6.05
CA LEU A 56 -7.84 -5.54 -7.18
C LEU A 56 -9.02 -6.40 -6.75
N SER A 57 -8.99 -6.98 -5.55
CA SER A 57 -10.09 -7.80 -5.02
C SER A 57 -11.36 -6.97 -4.82
N GLU A 58 -11.22 -5.75 -4.30
CA GLU A 58 -12.35 -4.82 -4.14
C GLU A 58 -12.94 -4.42 -5.51
N CYS A 59 -12.08 -4.17 -6.50
CA CYS A 59 -12.52 -3.89 -7.87
C CYS A 59 -13.26 -5.09 -8.48
N LEU A 60 -12.73 -6.30 -8.30
CA LEU A 60 -13.32 -7.53 -8.82
C LEU A 60 -14.70 -7.79 -8.21
N LYS A 61 -14.84 -7.65 -6.89
CA LYS A 61 -16.13 -7.78 -6.17
C LYS A 61 -17.18 -6.78 -6.65
N ALA A 62 -16.75 -5.57 -7.01
CA ALA A 62 -17.60 -4.54 -7.57
C ALA A 62 -17.85 -4.69 -9.10
N GLY A 63 -17.37 -5.76 -9.73
CA GLY A 63 -17.62 -6.06 -11.15
C GLY A 63 -16.74 -5.27 -12.13
N PHE A 64 -15.63 -4.69 -11.67
CA PHE A 64 -14.71 -3.94 -12.53
C PHE A 64 -13.62 -4.84 -13.13
N PRO A 65 -13.26 -4.64 -14.42
CA PRO A 65 -12.17 -5.37 -15.04
C PRO A 65 -10.82 -5.00 -14.43
N THR A 66 -10.20 -5.95 -13.73
CA THR A 66 -8.91 -5.78 -13.02
C THR A 66 -7.77 -5.36 -13.96
N GLN A 67 -7.83 -5.76 -15.23
CA GLN A 67 -6.87 -5.39 -16.30
C GLN A 67 -6.86 -3.88 -16.64
N ILE A 68 -7.97 -3.18 -16.38
CA ILE A 68 -8.05 -1.74 -16.59
C ILE A 68 -7.54 -1.01 -15.34
N VAL A 69 -7.99 -1.47 -14.16
CA VAL A 69 -7.67 -0.89 -12.85
C VAL A 69 -6.18 -0.92 -12.55
N ILE A 70 -5.52 -2.02 -12.87
CA ILE A 70 -4.14 -2.29 -12.49
C ILE A 70 -3.14 -1.18 -12.86
N LYS A 71 -3.36 -0.50 -14.00
CA LYS A 71 -2.48 0.59 -14.46
C LYS A 71 -2.49 1.82 -13.56
N HIS A 72 -3.50 1.93 -12.69
CA HIS A 72 -3.72 3.07 -11.80
C HIS A 72 -3.51 2.74 -10.32
N LEU A 73 -3.09 1.51 -10.00
CA LEU A 73 -2.95 1.07 -8.61
C LEU A 73 -1.68 1.51 -7.93
N SER A 74 -0.58 1.69 -8.68
CA SER A 74 0.71 2.01 -8.09
C SER A 74 0.64 3.22 -7.15
N PRO A 75 -0.05 4.33 -7.51
CA PRO A 75 -0.18 5.44 -6.58
C PRO A 75 -0.97 5.17 -5.30
N LEU A 76 -2.03 4.38 -5.41
CA LEU A 76 -2.81 3.97 -4.24
C LEU A 76 -1.97 3.09 -3.30
N VAL A 77 -1.20 2.15 -3.86
CA VAL A 77 -0.36 1.24 -3.08
C VAL A 77 0.78 2.00 -2.40
N ASN A 78 1.43 2.91 -3.11
CA ASN A 78 2.48 3.76 -2.55
C ASN A 78 1.98 4.59 -1.36
N GLU A 79 0.77 5.14 -1.48
CA GLU A 79 0.13 5.84 -0.37
C GLU A 79 -0.16 4.91 0.81
N GLY A 80 -0.71 3.74 0.51
CA GLY A 80 -0.98 2.70 1.50
C GLY A 80 0.26 2.29 2.30
N LEU A 81 1.38 2.04 1.61
CA LEU A 81 2.66 1.72 2.21
C LEU A 81 3.18 2.88 3.06
N THR A 82 3.02 4.12 2.60
CA THR A 82 3.39 5.32 3.35
C THR A 82 2.58 5.42 4.66
N ILE A 83 1.27 5.19 4.61
CA ILE A 83 0.38 5.18 5.79
C ILE A 83 0.78 4.08 6.78
N LEU A 84 1.11 2.88 6.28
CA LEU A 84 1.59 1.78 7.12
C LEU A 84 2.94 2.12 7.77
N GLY A 85 3.86 2.70 7.01
CA GLY A 85 5.21 3.07 7.45
C GLY A 85 5.26 4.28 8.36
N SER A 86 4.17 5.06 8.45
CA SER A 86 4.10 6.28 9.26
C SER A 86 3.99 6.03 10.78
N ASP A 87 3.96 4.78 11.22
CA ASP A 87 4.03 4.40 12.65
C ASP A 87 5.39 3.75 12.96
N PRO A 88 6.43 4.54 13.30
CA PRO A 88 7.80 4.04 13.48
C PRO A 88 7.93 3.10 14.68
N LEU A 89 7.00 3.15 15.65
CA LEU A 89 7.00 2.25 16.81
C LEU A 89 6.67 0.81 16.42
N ARG A 90 6.01 0.61 15.28
CA ARG A 90 5.70 -0.71 14.72
C ARG A 90 6.78 -1.28 13.82
N TRP A 91 7.89 -0.57 13.62
CA TRP A 91 9.01 -1.09 12.85
C TRP A 91 9.85 -1.98 13.75
N ARG A 92 10.18 -3.17 13.25
CA ARG A 92 11.18 -4.02 13.88
C ARG A 92 12.55 -3.57 13.42
N ILE A 93 13.51 -3.50 14.33
CA ILE A 93 14.89 -3.16 13.99
C ILE A 93 15.75 -4.37 14.34
N SER A 94 16.44 -4.88 13.34
CA SER A 94 17.39 -5.98 13.49
C SER A 94 18.76 -5.36 13.71
N GLY A 95 19.32 -5.47 14.91
CA GLY A 95 20.57 -4.81 15.25
C GLY A 95 20.73 -4.62 16.77
N ALA A 96 21.75 -3.85 17.16
CA ALA A 96 21.99 -3.53 18.56
C ALA A 96 20.91 -2.58 19.10
N ALA A 97 20.81 -2.50 20.43
CA ALA A 97 19.89 -1.55 21.09
C ALA A 97 20.18 -0.09 20.69
N ASP A 98 21.46 0.23 20.48
CA ASP A 98 21.89 1.58 20.06
C ASP A 98 21.42 1.92 18.64
N ASP A 99 21.41 0.95 17.71
CA ASP A 99 20.88 1.15 16.35
C ASP A 99 19.38 1.44 16.38
N ASN A 100 18.66 0.76 17.29
CA ASN A 100 17.23 0.97 17.50
C ASN A 100 16.95 2.38 18.01
N LEU A 101 17.72 2.84 19.02
CA LEU A 101 17.61 4.20 19.54
C LEU A 101 17.92 5.24 18.47
N GLN A 102 19.02 5.07 17.72
CA GLN A 102 19.42 5.98 16.65
C GLN A 102 18.36 6.08 15.55
N PHE A 103 17.79 4.96 15.11
CA PHE A 103 16.73 4.96 14.10
C PHE A 103 15.47 5.65 14.62
N ARG A 104 15.06 5.35 15.86
CA ARG A 104 13.87 5.98 16.46
C ARG A 104 14.04 7.49 16.57
N GLU A 105 15.16 7.95 17.11
CA GLU A 105 15.47 9.38 17.17
C GLU A 105 15.49 10.00 15.77
N TRP A 106 16.11 9.34 14.80
CA TRP A 106 16.18 9.85 13.45
C TRP A 106 14.78 9.96 12.82
N MET A 107 13.88 9.01 13.08
CA MET A 107 12.49 9.09 12.62
C MET A 107 11.69 10.18 13.34
N THR A 108 11.85 10.35 14.65
CA THR A 108 11.07 11.31 15.45
C THR A 108 11.62 12.75 15.42
N LYS A 109 12.82 12.98 14.87
CA LYS A 109 13.42 14.32 14.70
C LYS A 109 12.69 15.23 13.71
N VAL A 110 11.70 14.71 12.99
CA VAL A 110 10.90 15.46 12.01
C VAL A 110 9.42 15.17 12.20
N GLU A 111 8.59 16.16 11.92
CA GLU A 111 7.12 16.05 12.03
C GLU A 111 6.44 16.45 10.73
N GLY A 112 5.15 16.12 10.62
CA GLY A 112 4.30 16.56 9.51
C GLY A 112 4.80 16.10 8.12
N PRO A 113 4.82 16.98 7.11
CA PRO A 113 5.22 16.64 5.74
C PRO A 113 6.65 16.08 5.63
N ALA A 114 7.58 16.60 6.44
CA ALA A 114 8.97 16.16 6.41
C ALA A 114 9.13 14.71 6.91
N PHE A 115 8.34 14.31 7.91
CA PHE A 115 8.28 12.93 8.39
C PHE A 115 7.78 11.97 7.30
N ARG A 116 6.67 12.34 6.65
CA ARG A 116 6.10 11.56 5.55
C ARG A 116 7.11 11.36 4.41
N ARG A 117 7.85 12.41 4.05
CA ARG A 117 8.89 12.34 3.01
C ARG A 117 10.01 11.37 3.38
N ARG A 118 10.42 11.36 4.66
CA ARG A 118 11.42 10.42 5.18
C ARG A 118 10.93 8.96 5.13
N VAL A 119 9.67 8.70 5.47
CA VAL A 119 9.05 7.37 5.31
C VAL A 119 9.06 6.96 3.84
N GLN A 120 8.69 7.86 2.93
CA GLN A 120 8.71 7.59 1.49
C GLN A 120 10.12 7.29 0.98
N GLU A 121 11.13 8.05 1.40
CA GLU A 121 12.54 7.80 1.08
C GLU A 121 13.00 6.41 1.53
N LEU A 122 12.70 6.02 2.77
CA LEU A 122 13.01 4.68 3.31
C LEU A 122 12.38 3.56 2.49
N LEU A 123 11.13 3.75 2.07
CA LEU A 123 10.40 2.77 1.27
C LEU A 123 10.79 2.81 -0.22
N GLY A 124 11.57 3.82 -0.64
CA GLY A 124 11.93 4.09 -2.03
C GLY A 124 10.73 4.51 -2.89
N ILE A 125 9.78 5.24 -2.30
CA ILE A 125 8.57 5.76 -2.92
C ILE A 125 8.82 7.21 -3.35
N GLN A 126 8.48 7.57 -4.58
CA GLN A 126 8.55 8.96 -5.02
C GLN A 126 7.26 9.70 -4.61
N GLU A 127 7.40 10.86 -3.97
CA GLU A 127 6.28 11.65 -3.44
C GLU A 127 5.16 11.91 -4.48
N ARG A 128 5.55 12.26 -5.72
CA ARG A 128 4.64 12.51 -6.86
C ARG A 128 3.84 11.30 -7.35
N THR A 129 4.09 10.12 -6.79
CA THR A 129 3.50 8.85 -7.22
C THR A 129 2.63 8.23 -6.13
N ALA A 130 2.12 9.02 -5.18
CA ALA A 130 1.22 8.53 -4.13
C ALA A 130 -0.12 9.26 -4.22
N HIS A 131 -1.23 8.52 -4.15
CA HIS A 131 -2.58 9.09 -4.16
C HIS A 131 -3.49 8.38 -3.15
N ARG A 132 -4.32 9.17 -2.46
CA ARG A 132 -5.18 8.68 -1.35
C ARG A 132 -6.31 7.75 -1.77
N PHE A 133 -6.82 7.93 -2.97
CA PHE A 133 -7.99 7.25 -3.46
C PHE A 133 -7.80 6.71 -4.86
N LEU A 134 -8.50 5.63 -5.14
CA LEU A 134 -8.75 5.13 -6.49
C LEU A 134 -10.25 5.18 -6.72
N VAL A 135 -10.67 5.92 -7.73
CA VAL A 135 -12.08 6.12 -8.06
C VAL A 135 -12.41 5.44 -9.37
N LEU A 136 -13.52 4.72 -9.40
CA LEU A 136 -14.06 4.08 -10.60
C LEU A 136 -15.42 4.71 -10.93
N LYS A 137 -15.50 5.37 -12.08
CA LYS A 137 -16.71 6.02 -12.60
C LYS A 137 -17.51 5.10 -13.54
N GLY A 138 -18.76 5.47 -13.84
CA GLY A 138 -19.69 4.72 -14.69
C GLY A 138 -19.15 4.22 -16.05
N ALA A 139 -18.21 4.96 -16.66
CA ALA A 139 -17.53 4.55 -17.89
C ALA A 139 -16.42 3.49 -17.69
N LYS A 140 -16.26 2.94 -16.49
CA LYS A 140 -15.19 2.01 -16.09
C LYS A 140 -13.77 2.56 -16.30
N VAL A 141 -13.60 3.88 -16.23
CA VAL A 141 -12.29 4.53 -16.27
C VAL A 141 -11.80 4.73 -14.83
N PRO A 142 -10.81 3.94 -14.36
CA PRO A 142 -10.19 4.13 -13.06
C PRO A 142 -9.20 5.29 -13.11
N PHE A 143 -9.08 6.02 -12.01
CA PHE A 143 -8.00 6.98 -11.81
C PHE A 143 -7.73 7.16 -10.31
N ALA A 144 -6.52 7.58 -10.00
CA ALA A 144 -6.10 7.83 -8.62
C ALA A 144 -6.12 9.34 -8.33
N CYS A 145 -6.51 9.74 -7.12
CA CYS A 145 -6.61 11.14 -6.70
C CYS A 145 -6.44 11.31 -5.18
N ASP A 146 -6.25 12.56 -4.75
CA ASP A 146 -6.09 12.91 -3.33
C ASP A 146 -7.34 13.51 -2.67
N ASP A 147 -8.26 14.01 -3.49
CA ASP A 147 -9.57 14.50 -3.07
C ASP A 147 -10.68 13.85 -3.91
N VAL A 148 -11.66 13.29 -3.21
CA VAL A 148 -12.84 12.67 -3.81
C VAL A 148 -13.96 13.70 -4.01
N ALA A 149 -13.97 14.79 -3.23
CA ALA A 149 -15.00 15.84 -3.33
C ALA A 149 -14.91 16.57 -4.69
N GLU A 150 -13.72 16.92 -5.14
CA GLU A 150 -13.50 17.48 -6.49
C GLU A 150 -13.98 16.57 -7.62
N VAL A 151 -14.00 15.27 -7.35
CA VAL A 151 -14.34 14.21 -8.32
C VAL A 151 -15.84 13.95 -8.37
N LEU A 152 -16.51 14.00 -7.22
CA LEU A 152 -17.95 13.79 -7.04
C LEU A 152 -18.76 15.06 -7.31
N GLY A 153 -18.18 16.25 -7.11
CA GLY A 153 -18.84 17.55 -7.35
C GLY A 153 -18.96 17.95 -8.83
N ARG A 154 -18.45 17.13 -9.77
CA ARG A 154 -18.67 17.31 -11.21
C ARG A 154 -19.89 16.47 -11.58
N ASP A 155 -21.00 17.14 -11.93
CA ASP A 155 -22.37 16.64 -12.14
C ASP A 155 -22.57 15.39 -13.05
N ASP A 156 -21.51 14.83 -13.64
CA ASP A 156 -21.61 13.82 -14.71
C ASP A 156 -21.13 12.41 -14.36
N ALA A 157 -20.79 12.10 -13.11
CA ALA A 157 -20.54 10.70 -12.74
C ALA A 157 -20.69 10.43 -11.24
N ALA A 158 -21.76 9.73 -10.86
CA ALA A 158 -21.76 8.98 -9.62
C ALA A 158 -20.55 8.03 -9.61
N ALA A 159 -19.63 8.19 -8.64
CA ALA A 159 -18.59 7.20 -8.44
C ALA A 159 -19.26 5.87 -8.08
N LEU A 160 -18.94 4.83 -8.82
CA LEU A 160 -19.48 3.50 -8.57
C LEU A 160 -18.68 2.79 -7.46
N LEU A 161 -17.39 3.09 -7.35
CA LEU A 161 -16.52 2.58 -6.29
C LEU A 161 -15.43 3.60 -5.96
N ILE A 162 -15.16 3.77 -4.67
CA ILE A 162 -14.04 4.54 -4.14
C ILE A 162 -13.25 3.62 -3.22
N ILE A 163 -11.99 3.38 -3.57
CA ILE A 163 -11.06 2.61 -2.73
C ILE A 163 -10.12 3.61 -2.05
N SER A 164 -10.02 3.53 -0.73
CA SER A 164 -9.13 4.38 0.05
C SER A 164 -7.87 3.66 0.49
N ALA A 165 -6.71 4.28 0.29
CA ALA A 165 -5.44 3.76 0.77
C ALA A 165 -5.43 3.58 2.29
N SER A 166 -6.08 4.48 3.05
CA SER A 166 -6.15 4.35 4.51
C SER A 166 -7.02 3.17 4.95
N ALA A 167 -8.13 2.91 4.25
CA ALA A 167 -9.00 1.78 4.54
C ALA A 167 -8.27 0.44 4.32
N LEU A 168 -7.58 0.30 3.19
CA LEU A 168 -6.77 -0.88 2.88
C LEU A 168 -5.61 -1.07 3.88
N ALA A 169 -4.91 0.03 4.23
CA ALA A 169 -3.84 0.00 5.23
C ALA A 169 -4.36 -0.45 6.61
N ASN A 170 -5.52 0.07 7.04
CA ASN A 170 -6.13 -0.32 8.30
C ASN A 170 -6.56 -1.79 8.30
N GLN A 171 -7.06 -2.31 7.17
CA GLN A 171 -7.41 -3.72 7.04
C GLN A 171 -6.18 -4.63 7.19
N ILE A 172 -5.06 -4.29 6.55
CA ILE A 172 -3.80 -5.05 6.69
C ILE A 172 -3.27 -4.97 8.13
N ARG A 173 -3.31 -3.78 8.72
CA ARG A 173 -2.89 -3.55 10.11
C ARG A 173 -3.74 -4.31 11.13
N ALA A 174 -5.05 -4.43 10.88
CA ALA A 174 -5.96 -5.18 11.74
C ALA A 174 -5.72 -6.70 11.62
N TYR A 175 -5.29 -7.16 10.45
CA TYR A 175 -4.97 -8.57 10.22
C TYR A 175 -3.67 -9.01 10.88
N SER A 176 -2.61 -8.20 10.84
CA SER A 176 -1.30 -8.55 11.37
C SER A 176 -0.94 -7.74 12.61
N PRO A 177 -0.84 -8.35 13.80
CA PRO A 177 -0.28 -7.70 14.99
C PRO A 177 1.24 -7.53 14.90
N ASP A 178 1.90 -8.27 14.01
CA ASP A 178 3.35 -8.27 13.86
C ASP A 178 3.87 -7.01 13.14
N PRO A 179 5.14 -6.62 13.36
CA PRO A 179 5.80 -5.57 12.60
C PRO A 179 5.74 -5.79 11.09
N LEU A 180 5.21 -4.80 10.36
CA LEU A 180 5.06 -4.86 8.90
C LEU A 180 6.35 -4.49 8.15
N PHE A 181 7.24 -3.75 8.81
CA PHE A 181 8.53 -3.31 8.28
C PHE A 181 9.64 -3.72 9.25
N ILE A 182 10.73 -4.23 8.68
CA ILE A 182 11.91 -4.67 9.39
C ILE A 182 13.10 -3.89 8.84
N ILE A 183 13.77 -3.12 9.68
CA ILE A 183 15.06 -2.50 9.35
C ILE A 183 16.16 -3.55 9.50
N GLY A 184 16.93 -3.74 8.43
CA GLY A 184 18.23 -4.39 8.46
C GLY A 184 19.35 -3.34 8.51
N SER A 185 20.42 -3.69 9.21
CA SER A 185 21.73 -3.03 9.17
C SER A 185 22.65 -3.71 8.16
#